data_AF-A0A9P9WPD1-F1
#
_entry.id   AF-A0A9P9WPD1-F1
#
_cell.length_a   1.000
_cell.length_b   1.000
_cell.length_c   1.000
_cell.angle_alpha   90.00
_cell.angle_beta   90.00
_cell.angle_gamma   90.00
#
_symmetry.space_group_name_H-M   'P 1'
#
loop_
_entity.id
_entity.type
_entity.pdbx_description
1 polymer ?
#
loop_
_entity_poly.entity_id
_entity_poly.type
_entity_poly.pdbx_seq_one_letter_code
_entity_poly.pdbx_strand_id
1 'polypeptide(L)'
;MKLLSSILTLGLALLGLVSAQGFVGNCTWRSANLTDHFLGMYCNDNDWVHFGYKWTWHDLNNCVVNNGGQLALYDSVANKL
;
A
#
# COMPACT_ATOMS: atom_id res chain seq x y z
N MET A 1 -32.66 24.55 -7.62
CA MET A 1 -31.37 24.83 -6.93
C MET A 1 -30.88 23.72 -6.00
N LYS A 2 -31.73 22.88 -5.40
CA LYS A 2 -31.29 21.78 -4.50
C LYS A 2 -30.69 20.55 -5.19
N LEU A 3 -31.11 20.25 -6.43
CA LEU A 3 -30.66 19.06 -7.19
C LEU A 3 -29.22 19.17 -7.73
N LEU A 4 -28.77 20.38 -8.08
CA LEU A 4 -27.41 20.59 -8.61
C LEU A 4 -26.33 20.43 -7.53
N SER A 5 -26.66 20.73 -6.27
CA SER A 5 -25.72 20.60 -5.15
C SER A 5 -25.48 19.15 -4.72
N SER A 6 -26.42 18.24 -4.98
CA SER A 6 -26.31 16.82 -4.62
C SER A 6 -25.45 16.01 -5.60
N ILE A 7 -25.36 16.47 -6.86
CA ILE A 7 -24.55 15.80 -7.89
C ILE A 7 -23.06 16.10 -7.66
N LEU A 8 -22.73 17.32 -7.19
CA LEU A 8 -21.35 17.72 -6.93
C LEU A 8 -20.74 16.98 -5.73
N THR A 9 -21.52 16.69 -4.68
CA THR A 9 -21.07 15.89 -3.54
C THR A 9 -20.87 14.41 -3.87
N LEU A 10 -21.63 13.85 -4.82
CA LEU A 10 -21.44 12.47 -5.26
C LEU A 10 -20.18 12.31 -6.14
N GLY A 11 -19.84 13.33 -6.94
CA GLY A 11 -18.64 13.34 -7.79
C GLY A 11 -17.32 13.37 -7.01
N LEU A 12 -17.24 14.12 -5.90
CA LEU A 12 -16.03 14.17 -5.05
C LEU A 12 -15.82 12.88 -4.24
N ALA A 13 -16.89 12.17 -3.87
CA ALA A 13 -16.79 10.90 -3.14
C ALA A 13 -16.17 9.78 -4.00
N LEU A 14 -16.31 9.85 -5.33
CA LEU A 14 -15.74 8.88 -6.27
C LEU A 14 -14.25 9.11 -6.56
N LEU A 15 -13.75 10.34 -6.39
CA LEU A 15 -12.33 10.66 -6.58
C LEU A 15 -11.46 10.38 -5.34
N GLY A 16 -12.08 10.31 -4.15
CA GLY A 16 -11.40 9.99 -2.89
C GLY A 16 -11.19 8.49 -2.63
N LEU A 17 -11.70 7.62 -3.52
CA LEU A 17 -11.67 6.16 -3.38
C LEU A 17 -10.73 5.45 -4.36
N VAL A 18 -9.89 6.19 -5.09
CA VAL A 18 -8.58 5.62 -5.48
C VAL A 18 -7.77 5.53 -4.19
N SER A 19 -8.16 4.53 -3.38
CA SER A 19 -7.28 3.91 -2.42
C SER A 19 -5.92 3.82 -3.10
N ALA A 20 -4.87 4.25 -2.40
CA ALA A 20 -3.56 3.74 -2.73
C ALA A 20 -3.75 2.22 -2.81
N GLN A 21 -3.83 1.70 -4.03
CA GLN A 21 -3.79 0.27 -4.33
C GLN A 21 -2.35 -0.11 -4.07
N GLY A 22 -1.92 0.11 -2.82
CA GLY A 22 -0.53 0.05 -2.40
C GLY A 22 -0.08 -1.39 -2.49
N PHE A 23 0.93 -1.73 -1.71
CA PHE A 23 1.47 -3.07 -1.71
C PHE A 23 0.39 -4.19 -1.63
N VAL A 24 -0.71 -3.97 -0.90
CA VAL A 24 -1.82 -4.93 -0.75
C VAL A 24 -2.80 -4.96 -1.95
N GLY A 25 -2.82 -3.95 -2.82
CA GLY A 25 -3.69 -3.92 -4.00
C GLY A 25 -3.24 -4.90 -5.10
N ASN A 26 -1.94 -5.13 -5.20
CA ASN A 26 -1.34 -6.02 -6.19
C ASN A 26 -0.83 -7.34 -5.59
N CYS A 27 -1.08 -7.58 -4.30
CA CYS A 27 -0.59 -8.74 -3.57
C CYS A 27 -1.67 -9.35 -2.66
N THR A 28 -1.59 -10.65 -2.43
CA THR A 28 -2.54 -11.38 -1.59
C THR A 28 -2.15 -11.31 -0.12
N TRP A 29 -2.68 -10.35 0.63
CA TRP A 29 -2.40 -10.16 2.06
C TRP A 29 -2.74 -11.36 2.95
N ARG A 30 -3.71 -12.20 2.56
CA ARG A 30 -4.07 -13.40 3.33
C ARG A 30 -2.94 -14.43 3.42
N SER A 31 -2.00 -14.38 2.47
CA SER A 31 -0.82 -15.25 2.45
C SER A 31 0.41 -14.60 3.09
N ALA A 32 0.28 -13.41 3.68
CA ALA A 32 1.43 -12.68 4.19
C ALA A 32 2.14 -13.43 5.32
N ASN A 33 3.46 -13.47 5.22
CA ASN A 33 4.33 -14.03 6.24
C ASN A 33 5.41 -13.00 6.59
N LEU A 34 5.49 -12.62 7.86
CA LEU A 34 6.56 -11.79 8.38
C LEU A 34 7.57 -12.70 9.08
N THR A 35 8.78 -12.78 8.53
CA THR A 35 9.91 -13.50 9.11
C THR A 35 11.05 -12.51 9.33
N ASP A 36 11.37 -12.25 10.61
CA ASP A 36 12.33 -11.21 11.00
C ASP A 36 11.94 -9.83 10.41
N HIS A 37 12.75 -9.26 9.53
CA HIS A 37 12.48 -8.00 8.83
C HIS A 37 11.94 -8.19 7.40
N PHE A 38 11.69 -9.42 6.96
CA PHE A 38 11.18 -9.71 5.63
C PHE A 38 9.68 -9.98 5.62
N LEU A 39 8.93 -9.21 4.83
CA LEU A 39 7.52 -9.43 4.54
C LEU A 39 7.37 -10.18 3.22
N GLY A 40 6.92 -11.44 3.30
CA GLY A 40 6.69 -12.32 2.16
C GLY A 40 5.21 -12.39 1.78
N MET A 41 4.89 -12.16 0.50
CA MET A 41 3.52 -12.21 -0.02
C MET A 41 3.50 -12.70 -1.47
N TYR A 42 2.41 -13.35 -1.89
CA TYR A 42 2.14 -13.58 -3.31
C TYR A 42 1.72 -12.27 -3.95
N CYS A 43 2.50 -11.77 -4.90
CA CYS A 43 2.29 -10.52 -5.62
C CYS A 43 2.18 -10.77 -7.12
N ASN A 44 1.33 -10.00 -7.79
CA ASN A 44 1.23 -10.05 -9.24
C ASN A 44 2.56 -9.61 -9.85
N ASP A 45 3.12 -10.43 -10.72
CA ASP A 45 4.33 -10.12 -11.46
C ASP A 45 3.98 -9.29 -12.70
N ASN A 46 4.83 -8.33 -13.07
CA ASN A 46 4.65 -7.52 -14.29
C ASN A 46 4.99 -8.30 -15.58
N ASP A 47 5.05 -9.63 -15.51
CA ASP A 47 5.20 -10.50 -16.67
C ASP A 47 3.86 -10.58 -17.42
N TRP A 48 3.75 -9.73 -18.44
CA TRP A 48 2.58 -9.64 -19.31
C TRP A 48 2.29 -10.92 -20.12
N VAL A 49 3.27 -11.83 -20.22
CA VAL A 49 3.12 -13.12 -20.92
C VAL A 49 2.61 -14.20 -19.96
N HIS A 50 2.99 -14.12 -18.68
CA HIS A 50 2.55 -15.05 -17.64
C HIS A 50 1.87 -14.28 -16.51
N PHE A 51 0.55 -14.05 -16.65
CA PHE A 51 -0.29 -13.58 -15.55
C PHE A 51 -0.22 -14.57 -14.39
N GLY A 52 0.59 -14.25 -13.39
CA GLY A 52 0.88 -15.12 -12.27
C GLY A 52 1.29 -14.35 -11.05
N TYR A 53 0.77 -14.76 -9.90
CA TYR A 53 1.25 -14.25 -8.62
C TYR A 53 2.51 -15.02 -8.22
N LYS A 54 3.61 -14.31 -7.99
CA LYS A 54 4.88 -14.87 -7.49
C LYS A 54 5.06 -14.55 -6.02
N TRP A 55 5.69 -15.46 -5.29
CA TRP A 55 6.09 -15.19 -3.92
C TRP A 55 7.25 -14.20 -3.91
N THR A 56 7.05 -13.05 -3.26
CA THR A 56 8.01 -11.94 -3.23
C THR A 56 8.30 -11.57 -1.78
N TRP A 57 9.57 -11.34 -1.47
CA TRP A 57 10.03 -10.85 -0.18
C TRP A 57 10.36 -9.36 -0.25
N HIS A 58 9.87 -8.60 0.73
CA HIS A 58 10.20 -7.20 0.93
C HIS A 58 10.94 -7.02 2.25
N ASP A 59 12.14 -6.46 2.19
CA ASP A 59 12.90 -6.08 3.38
C ASP A 59 12.34 -4.77 3.94
N LEU A 60 11.72 -4.86 5.12
CA LEU A 60 11.09 -3.74 5.80
C LEU A 60 12.11 -2.80 6.46
N ASN A 61 13.35 -3.22 6.73
CA ASN A 61 14.37 -2.32 7.32
C ASN A 61 14.73 -1.15 6.40
N ASN A 62 14.48 -1.29 5.10
CA ASN A 62 14.68 -0.20 4.13
C ASN A 62 13.54 0.83 4.15
N CYS A 63 12.40 0.52 4.75
CA CYS A 63 11.17 1.29 4.63
C CYS A 63 10.64 1.79 5.97
N VAL A 64 10.87 1.03 7.05
CA VAL A 64 10.38 1.36 8.40
C VAL A 64 11.51 1.42 9.40
N VAL A 65 11.38 2.32 10.36
CA VAL A 65 12.32 2.53 11.45
C VAL A 65 11.59 2.55 12.78
N ASN A 66 12.34 2.26 13.85
CA ASN A 66 11.89 2.50 15.20
C ASN A 66 12.19 3.96 15.59
N ASN A 67 11.15 4.76 15.73
CA ASN A 67 11.24 6.14 16.21
C ASN A 67 10.66 6.23 17.63
N GLY A 68 11.51 6.09 18.64
CA GLY A 68 11.09 6.24 20.04
C GLY A 68 10.06 5.22 20.52
N GLY A 69 10.13 3.98 20.01
CA GLY A 69 9.17 2.90 20.33
C GLY A 69 7.96 2.83 19.40
N GLN A 70 7.92 3.68 18.37
CA GLN A 70 6.87 3.66 17.34
C GLN A 70 7.44 3.26 15.98
N LEU A 71 6.69 2.43 15.26
CA LEU A 71 7.04 2.12 13.87
C LEU A 71 6.71 3.33 12.99
N ALA A 72 7.71 3.87 12.31
CA ALA A 72 7.57 5.01 11.41
C ALA A 72 8.16 4.68 10.03
N LEU A 73 7.67 5.33 8.98
CA LEU A 73 8.29 5.25 7.67
C LEU A 73 9.64 5.99 7.69
N TYR A 74 10.65 5.45 7.00
CA TYR A 74 11.97 6.06 6.94
C TYR A 74 11.91 7.53 6.49
N ASP A 75 11.20 7.81 5.39
CA ASP A 75 11.07 9.18 4.85
C ASP A 75 10.34 10.15 5.78
N SER A 76 9.43 9.66 6.63
CA SER A 76 8.69 10.54 7.55
C SER A 76 9.51 10.93 8.79
N VAL A 77 10.62 10.24 9.02
CA VAL A 77 11.62 10.58 10.05
C VAL A 77 12.77 11.37 9.43
N ALA A 78 13.26 10.97 8.25
CA ALA A 78 14.36 11.66 7.56
C ALA A 78 14.04 13.12 7.22
N ASN A 79 12.78 13.43 6.87
CA ASN A 79 12.34 14.81 6.59
C ASN A 79 12.03 15.65 7.84
N LYS A 80 12.30 15.12 9.06
CA LYS A 80 12.14 15.84 10.33
C LYS A 80 13.49 16.24 10.98
N LEU A 81 14.61 15.92 10.33
CA LEU A 81 15.97 16.29 10.71
C LEU A 81 16.51 17.37 9.76
#